data_AF-A0A1U7SQI1-F1
#
_entry.id   AF-A0A1U7SQI1-F1
#
_cell.length_a   1.000
_cell.length_b   1.000
_cell.length_c   1.000
_cell.angle_alpha   90.00
_cell.angle_beta   90.00
_cell.angle_gamma   90.00
#
_symmetry.space_group_name_H-M   'P 1'
#
loop_
_entity.id
_entity.type
_entity.pdbx_description
1 polymer ?
#
loop_
_entity_poly.entity_id
_entity_poly.type
_entity_poly.pdbx_seq_one_letter_code
_entity_poly.pdbx_strand_id
1 'polypeptide(L)'
;MNRLHSLGYNGQVHPALTEQLVNAYGILRERPELAASEGGSYTVDFLQRVLVETVHPSMLADALLLLSCLNQLAHDDGKPMFIW
;
A
#
# COMPACT_ATOMS: atom_id res chain seq x y z
N MET A 1 -4.32 13.60 9.73
CA MET A 1 -3.33 14.25 8.84
C MET A 1 -1.96 14.47 9.51
N ASN A 2 -1.86 15.06 10.71
CA ASN A 2 -0.54 15.27 11.37
C ASN A 2 0.31 14.00 11.54
N ARG A 3 -0.29 12.85 11.84
CA ARG A 3 0.43 11.57 11.98
C ARG A 3 1.01 11.04 10.67
N LEU A 4 0.28 11.18 9.56
CA LEU A 4 0.80 10.80 8.24
C LEU A 4 1.95 11.70 7.83
N HIS A 5 1.88 13.00 8.15
CA HIS A 5 2.99 13.91 7.94
C HIS A 5 4.24 13.49 8.74
N SER A 6 4.08 12.97 9.96
CA SER A 6 5.19 12.36 10.73
C SER A 6 5.78 11.10 10.10
N LEU A 7 5.01 10.38 9.26
CA LEU A 7 5.50 9.27 8.43
C LEU A 7 6.15 9.74 7.13
N GLY A 8 6.19 11.06 6.87
CA GLY A 8 6.73 11.66 5.66
C GLY A 8 5.69 11.90 4.56
N TYR A 9 4.41 11.66 4.81
CA TYR A 9 3.37 11.88 3.81
C TYR A 9 3.23 13.36 3.43
N ASN A 10 3.55 13.68 2.17
CA ASN A 10 3.32 14.98 1.55
C ASN A 10 2.07 14.95 0.64
N GLY A 11 1.05 15.74 1.00
CA GLY A 11 -0.20 15.86 0.25
C GLY A 11 -0.10 16.57 -1.11
N GLN A 12 1.06 17.11 -1.49
CA GLN A 12 1.31 17.65 -2.84
C GLN A 12 1.96 16.65 -3.79
N VAL A 13 2.60 15.60 -3.25
CA VAL A 13 3.40 14.64 -4.02
C VAL A 13 2.71 13.29 -4.09
N HIS A 14 2.35 12.75 -2.93
CA HIS A 14 1.86 11.37 -2.84
C HIS A 14 0.51 11.12 -3.52
N PRO A 15 -0.46 12.05 -3.58
CA PRO A 15 -1.67 11.81 -4.36
C PRO A 15 -1.39 11.51 -5.84
N ALA A 16 -0.54 12.31 -6.49
CA ALA A 16 -0.18 12.12 -7.89
C ALA A 16 0.64 10.83 -8.10
N LEU A 17 1.45 10.44 -7.13
CA LEU A 17 2.17 9.16 -7.18
C LEU A 17 1.22 7.97 -7.01
N THR A 18 0.28 8.01 -6.06
CA THR A 18 -0.72 6.95 -5.88
C THR A 18 -1.50 6.73 -7.17
N GLU A 19 -1.89 7.81 -7.84
CA GLU A 19 -2.55 7.72 -9.16
C GLU A 19 -1.65 7.04 -10.20
N GLN A 20 -0.37 7.41 -10.29
CA GLN A 20 0.58 6.77 -11.19
C GLN A 20 0.75 5.28 -10.92
N LEU A 21 0.84 4.86 -9.65
CA LEU A 21 0.93 3.45 -9.27
C LEU A 21 -0.32 2.68 -9.72
N VAL A 22 -1.50 3.24 -9.49
CA VAL A 22 -2.77 2.62 -9.92
C VAL A 22 -2.86 2.53 -11.45
N ASN A 23 -2.41 3.56 -12.17
CA ASN A 23 -2.40 3.55 -13.63
C ASN A 23 -1.38 2.57 -14.21
N ALA A 24 -0.23 2.39 -13.55
CA ALA A 24 0.83 1.50 -14.01
C ALA A 24 0.55 0.02 -13.71
N TYR A 25 0.09 -0.28 -12.50
CA TYR A 25 -0.10 -1.66 -12.01
C TYR A 25 -1.57 -2.11 -12.05
N GLY A 26 -2.49 -1.19 -12.33
CA GLY A 26 -3.93 -1.44 -12.40
C GLY A 26 -4.62 -1.41 -11.03
N ILE A 27 -5.95 -1.42 -11.08
CA ILE A 27 -6.80 -1.66 -9.92
C ILE A 27 -7.11 -3.16 -9.88
N LEU A 28 -6.80 -3.79 -8.76
CA LEU A 28 -7.18 -5.17 -8.51
C LEU A 28 -8.71 -5.30 -8.47
N ARG A 29 -9.28 -5.94 -9.48
CA ARG A 29 -10.73 -6.19 -9.59
C ARG A 29 -11.17 -7.43 -8.84
N GLU A 30 -10.27 -8.41 -8.72
CA GLU A 30 -10.51 -9.69 -8.05
C GLU A 30 -9.44 -9.92 -6.98
N ARG A 31 -9.77 -10.69 -5.94
CA ARG A 31 -8.80 -11.02 -4.89
C ARG A 31 -7.72 -11.94 -5.48
N PRO A 32 -6.43 -11.58 -5.38
CA PRO A 32 -5.33 -12.42 -5.83
C PRO A 32 -5.40 -13.83 -5.23
N GLU A 33 -5.28 -14.85 -6.07
CA GLU A 33 -5.32 -16.27 -5.67
C GLU A 33 -4.25 -16.60 -4.61
N LEU A 34 -3.12 -15.89 -4.64
CA LEU A 34 -2.06 -15.95 -3.62
C LEU A 34 -2.57 -15.68 -2.20
N ALA A 35 -3.61 -14.86 -2.02
CA ALA A 35 -4.23 -14.63 -0.71
C ALA A 35 -5.47 -15.51 -0.45
N ALA A 36 -5.94 -16.25 -1.45
CA ALA A 36 -6.98 -17.25 -1.28
C ALA A 36 -6.40 -18.59 -0.81
N SER A 37 -5.18 -18.94 -1.27
CA SER A 37 -4.58 -20.25 -1.01
C SER A 37 -4.03 -20.43 0.41
N GLU A 38 -3.73 -19.35 1.13
CA GLU A 38 -3.08 -19.40 2.46
C GLU A 38 -4.04 -19.02 3.61
N GLY A 39 -5.35 -18.85 3.36
CA GLY A 39 -6.32 -18.45 4.41
C GLY A 39 -5.99 -17.15 5.16
N GLY A 40 -4.92 -16.46 4.75
CA GLY A 40 -4.24 -15.42 5.49
C GLY A 40 -4.54 -14.06 4.90
N SER A 41 -4.88 -13.13 5.78
CA SER A 41 -4.88 -11.70 5.44
C SER A 41 -3.52 -11.29 4.87
N TYR A 42 -3.51 -10.35 3.93
CA TYR A 42 -2.27 -9.68 3.51
C TYR A 42 -1.56 -9.10 4.74
N THR A 43 -0.36 -9.59 5.03
CA THR A 43 0.50 -9.02 6.06
C THR A 43 1.32 -7.88 5.47
N VAL A 44 1.71 -6.92 6.30
CA VAL A 44 2.55 -5.79 5.85
C VAL A 44 3.87 -6.26 5.26
N ASP A 45 4.53 -7.26 5.88
CA ASP A 45 5.79 -7.84 5.36
C ASP A 45 5.62 -8.45 3.97
N PHE A 46 4.53 -9.19 3.74
CA PHE A 46 4.23 -9.74 2.41
C PHE A 46 4.06 -8.61 1.37
N LEU A 47 3.28 -7.59 1.69
CA LEU A 47 3.06 -6.45 0.79
C LEU A 47 4.34 -5.68 0.50
N GLN A 48 5.23 -5.53 1.49
CA GLN A 48 6.54 -4.92 1.28
C GLN A 48 7.38 -5.71 0.28
N ARG A 49 7.42 -7.04 0.38
CA ARG A 49 8.14 -7.89 -0.59
C ARG A 49 7.56 -7.75 -1.99
N VAL A 50 6.24 -7.79 -2.12
CA VAL A 50 5.56 -7.57 -3.41
C VAL A 50 5.95 -6.21 -4.00
N LEU A 51 5.98 -5.14 -3.20
CA LEU A 51 6.41 -3.82 -3.70
C LEU A 51 7.87 -3.83 -4.16
N VAL A 52 8.77 -4.46 -3.42
CA VAL A 52 10.20 -4.57 -3.80
C VAL A 52 10.38 -5.34 -5.11
N GLU A 53 9.57 -6.35 -5.35
CA GLU A 53 9.66 -7.20 -6.55
C GLU A 53 8.99 -6.60 -7.79
N THR A 54 7.98 -5.73 -7.61
CA THR A 54 7.13 -5.25 -8.70
C THR A 54 7.35 -3.77 -9.05
N VAL A 55 7.69 -2.94 -8.06
CA VAL A 55 7.79 -1.49 -8.24
C VAL A 55 9.18 -1.09 -8.74
N HIS A 56 9.22 -0.17 -9.71
CA HIS A 56 10.48 0.39 -10.19
C HIS A 56 11.27 1.03 -9.02
N PRO A 57 12.59 0.83 -8.91
CA PRO A 57 13.38 1.30 -7.77
C PRO A 57 13.24 2.79 -7.46
N SER A 58 13.00 3.61 -8.49
CA SER A 58 12.81 5.06 -8.32
C SER A 58 11.52 5.46 -7.59
N MET A 59 10.54 4.57 -7.49
CA MET A 59 9.25 4.80 -6.83
C MET A 59 9.08 3.95 -5.57
N LEU A 60 10.02 3.04 -5.29
CA LEU A 60 9.89 2.05 -4.22
C LEU A 60 9.79 2.70 -2.84
N ALA A 61 10.60 3.72 -2.57
CA ALA A 61 10.61 4.40 -1.26
C ALA A 61 9.23 5.02 -0.95
N ASP A 62 8.67 5.74 -1.92
CA ASP A 62 7.37 6.37 -1.75
C ASP A 62 6.22 5.34 -1.72
N ALA A 63 6.33 4.25 -2.48
CA ALA A 63 5.36 3.15 -2.42
C ALA A 63 5.35 2.46 -1.05
N LEU A 64 6.51 2.24 -0.43
CA LEU A 64 6.65 1.71 0.93
C LEU A 64 6.11 2.69 1.98
N LEU A 65 6.30 4.00 1.77
CA LEU A 65 5.71 5.04 2.62
C LEU A 65 4.19 5.02 2.54
N LEU A 66 3.62 4.92 1.35
CA LEU A 66 2.18 4.79 1.14
C LEU A 66 1.61 3.56 1.85
N LEU A 67 2.29 2.40 1.75
CA LEU A 67 1.91 1.19 2.48
C LEU A 67 1.93 1.42 4.01
N SER A 68 2.95 2.09 4.52
CA SER A 68 3.06 2.44 5.94
C SER A 68 1.92 3.36 6.40
N CYS A 69 1.57 4.34 5.56
CA CYS A 69 0.43 5.23 5.81
C CYS A 69 -0.90 4.47 5.84
N LEU A 70 -1.14 3.58 4.87
CA LEU A 70 -2.33 2.73 4.83
C LEU A 70 -2.42 1.82 6.06
N ASN A 71 -1.29 1.26 6.50
CA ASN A 71 -1.24 0.44 7.72
C ASN A 71 -1.60 1.24 8.97
N GLN A 72 -1.05 2.45 9.10
CA GLN A 72 -1.39 3.31 10.23
C GLN A 72 -2.87 3.71 10.21
N LEU A 73 -3.42 4.02 9.05
CA LEU A 73 -4.84 4.37 8.92
C LEU A 73 -5.75 3.19 9.26
N ALA A 74 -5.47 2.00 8.74
CA ALA A 74 -6.23 0.79 9.05
C ALA A 74 -6.21 0.47 10.55
N HIS A 75 -5.03 0.61 11.17
CA HIS A 75 -4.86 0.45 12.61
C HIS A 75 -5.66 1.48 13.42
N ASP A 76 -5.57 2.76 13.06
CA ASP A 76 -6.30 3.85 13.71
C ASP A 76 -7.83 3.70 13.55
N ASP A 77 -8.29 3.19 12.40
CA ASP A 77 -9.70 2.91 12.12
C ASP A 77 -10.21 1.62 12.79
N GLY A 78 -9.32 0.76 13.30
CA GLY A 78 -9.65 -0.54 13.85
C GLY A 78 -10.20 -1.53 12.81
N LYS A 79 -9.92 -1.30 11.53
CA LYS A 79 -10.43 -2.07 10.38
C LYS A 79 -9.29 -2.76 9.63
N PRO A 80 -9.54 -3.88 8.94
CA PRO A 80 -8.53 -4.46 8.07
C PRO A 80 -8.21 -3.50 6.93
N MET A 81 -6.94 -3.45 6.52
CA MET A 81 -6.48 -2.61 5.39
C MET A 81 -7.18 -2.96 4.08
N PHE A 82 -7.51 -4.24 3.90
CA PHE A 82 -8.24 -4.75 2.74
C PHE A 82 -9.52 -5.43 3.23
N ILE A 83 -10.63 -5.09 2.59
CA ILE A 83 -11.99 -5.56 2.94
C ILE A 83 -12.55 -6.58 1.94
N TRP A 84 -11.69 -7.21 1.12
CA TRP A 84 -12.10 -8.13 0.06
C TRP A 84 -13.16 -9.14 0.49
#